data_AF-A0A6S7E7I2-F1
#
_entry.id   AF-A0A6S7E7I2-F1
#
_cell.length_a   1.000
_cell.length_b   1.000
_cell.length_c   1.000
_cell.angle_alpha   90.00
_cell.angle_beta   90.00
_cell.angle_gamma   90.00
#
_symmetry.space_group_name_H-M   'P 1'
#
loop_
_entity.id
_entity.type
_entity.pdbx_description
1 polymer ?
#
loop_
_entity_poly.entity_id
_entity_poly.type
_entity_poly.pdbx_seq_one_letter_code
_entity_poly.pdbx_strand_id
1 'polypeptide(L)'
;MCEIFIRASEQSYAPETRSLRLHGAATSLRLEQLFWQVLEEIAARDGMRVTQLIERLYDELVEYRGEAANFTSFLRVCCLRYQLLQAEGRIPADAAVPIRSLNAKAVLEGLPPAMYDPQPLRAKRPVAA
;
A
#
# COMPACT_ATOMS: atom_id res chain seq x y z
N MET A 1 -13.77 11.04 22.78
CA MET A 1 -12.50 11.10 22.02
C MET A 1 -11.48 10.10 22.56
N CYS A 2 -11.02 10.20 23.81
CA CYS A 2 -9.98 9.30 24.36
C CYS A 2 -10.35 7.82 24.29
N GLU A 3 -11.61 7.48 24.60
CA GLU A 3 -12.08 6.09 24.58
C GLU A 3 -11.93 5.42 23.19
N ILE A 4 -12.13 6.16 22.10
CA ILE A 4 -12.00 5.65 20.73
C ILE A 4 -10.56 5.20 20.45
N PHE A 5 -9.57 5.96 20.94
CA PHE A 5 -8.16 5.71 20.64
C PHE A 5 -7.47 4.78 21.67
N ILE A 6 -7.80 4.92 22.96
CA ILE A 6 -7.19 4.12 24.03
C ILE A 6 -7.66 2.66 24.01
N ARG A 7 -8.84 2.38 23.47
CA ARG A 7 -9.38 1.00 23.35
C ARG A 7 -8.91 0.26 22.10
N ALA A 8 -7.81 0.69 21.47
CA ALA A 8 -7.16 -0.10 20.43
C ALA A 8 -6.73 -1.46 21.01
N SER A 9 -7.00 -2.54 20.28
CA SER A 9 -6.53 -3.88 20.66
C SER A 9 -5.00 -3.89 20.77
N GLU A 10 -4.45 -4.44 21.84
CA GLU A 10 -2.99 -4.51 22.03
C GLU A 10 -2.27 -5.22 20.87
N GLN A 11 -2.94 -6.21 20.28
CA GLN A 11 -2.42 -6.95 19.14
C GLN A 11 -2.32 -6.08 17.89
N SER A 12 -3.21 -5.09 17.70
CA SER A 12 -3.27 -4.30 16.47
C SER A 12 -2.02 -3.42 16.27
N TYR A 13 -1.42 -2.94 17.36
CA TYR A 13 -0.17 -2.16 17.34
C TYR A 13 1.07 -2.98 17.75
N ALA A 14 0.92 -4.29 17.98
CA ALA A 14 2.06 -5.17 18.23
C ALA A 14 2.92 -5.28 16.95
N PRO A 15 4.25 -5.11 17.05
CA PRO A 15 5.12 -5.20 15.89
C PRO A 15 5.37 -6.65 15.48
N GLU A 16 5.12 -6.97 14.22
CA GLU A 16 5.40 -8.26 13.60
C GLU A 16 6.47 -8.10 12.52
N THR A 17 7.49 -8.96 12.56
CA THR A 17 8.58 -8.98 11.59
C THR A 17 8.39 -10.13 10.59
N ARG A 18 8.34 -9.81 9.29
CA ARG A 18 8.26 -10.80 8.21
C ARG A 18 9.47 -10.67 7.28
N SER A 19 10.05 -11.80 6.89
CA SER A 19 11.13 -11.85 5.90
C SER A 19 10.57 -12.05 4.49
N LEU A 20 10.97 -11.19 3.56
CA LEU A 20 10.51 -11.15 2.17
C LEU A 20 11.71 -11.11 1.24
N ARG A 21 11.55 -11.59 -0.01
CA ARG A 21 12.62 -11.51 -1.02
C ARG A 21 12.37 -10.33 -1.95
N LEU A 22 13.12 -9.25 -1.78
CA LEU A 22 13.05 -8.07 -2.64
C LEU A 22 14.28 -8.08 -3.56
N HIS A 23 14.08 -8.15 -4.88
CA HIS A 23 15.17 -8.34 -5.87
C HIS A 23 16.10 -9.53 -5.53
N GLY A 24 15.54 -10.61 -4.97
CA GLY A 24 16.30 -11.80 -4.56
C GLY A 24 17.05 -11.69 -3.22
N ALA A 25 17.15 -10.50 -2.63
CA ALA A 25 17.72 -10.31 -1.31
C ALA A 25 16.68 -10.54 -0.20
N ALA A 26 17.05 -11.26 0.87
CA ALA A 26 16.20 -11.43 2.03
C ALA A 26 16.14 -10.13 2.84
N THR A 27 14.98 -9.48 2.83
CA THR A 27 14.70 -8.22 3.53
C THR A 27 13.75 -8.47 4.69
N SER A 28 14.10 -7.98 5.88
CA SER A 28 13.27 -8.07 7.08
C SER A 28 12.42 -6.82 7.22
N LEU A 29 11.09 -6.94 7.10
CA LEU A 29 10.15 -5.84 7.29
C LEU A 29 9.45 -5.97 8.64
N ARG A 30 9.46 -4.88 9.42
CA ARG A 30 8.80 -4.81 10.74
C ARG A 30 7.66 -3.80 10.70
N LEU A 31 6.43 -4.30 10.75
CA LEU A 31 5.18 -3.53 10.72
C LEU A 31 4.27 -3.99 11.85
N GLU A 32 3.40 -3.10 12.31
CA GLU A 32 2.34 -3.41 13.27
C GLU A 32 1.30 -4.33 12.62
N GLN A 33 0.66 -5.21 13.42
CA GLN A 33 -0.30 -6.20 12.93
C GLN A 33 -1.41 -5.58 12.07
N LEU A 34 -1.92 -4.40 12.46
CA LEU A 34 -2.97 -3.70 11.70
C LEU A 34 -2.50 -3.29 10.30
N PHE A 35 -1.23 -2.90 10.14
CA PHE A 35 -0.70 -2.60 8.81
C PHE A 35 -0.59 -3.87 7.96
N TRP A 36 -0.19 -5.00 8.55
CA TRP A 36 -0.19 -6.28 7.84
C TRP A 36 -1.58 -6.68 7.36
N GLN A 37 -2.61 -6.53 8.20
CA GLN A 37 -3.99 -6.81 7.84
C GLN A 37 -4.49 -5.93 6.69
N VAL A 38 -4.19 -4.63 6.72
CA VAL A 38 -4.56 -3.72 5.62
C VAL A 38 -3.81 -4.07 4.33
N LEU A 39 -2.52 -4.44 4.39
CA LEU A 39 -1.78 -4.91 3.21
C LEU A 39 -2.35 -6.22 2.64
N GLU A 40 -2.76 -7.14 3.52
CA GLU A 40 -3.41 -8.40 3.13
C GLU A 40 -4.76 -8.15 2.44
N GLU A 41 -5.57 -7.21 2.96
CA GLU A 41 -6.82 -6.79 2.32
C GLU A 41 -6.56 -6.20 0.93
N ILE A 42 -5.65 -5.21 0.82
CA ILE A 42 -5.29 -4.59 -0.46
C ILE A 42 -4.85 -5.66 -1.47
N ALA A 43 -4.01 -6.60 -1.04
CA ALA A 43 -3.55 -7.69 -1.90
C ALA A 43 -4.71 -8.59 -2.34
N ALA A 44 -5.59 -8.97 -1.41
CA ALA A 44 -6.74 -9.83 -1.68
C ALA A 44 -7.73 -9.21 -2.67
N ARG A 45 -7.96 -7.88 -2.62
CA ARG A 45 -8.81 -7.15 -3.58
C ARG A 45 -8.37 -7.36 -5.03
N ASP A 46 -7.07 -7.46 -5.25
CA ASP A 46 -6.50 -7.73 -6.58
C ASP A 46 -6.11 -9.20 -6.77
N GLY A 47 -6.55 -10.12 -5.91
CA GLY A 47 -6.24 -11.55 -6.02
C GLY A 47 -4.75 -11.86 -5.92
N MET A 48 -3.99 -11.05 -5.18
CA MET A 48 -2.57 -11.23 -4.93
C MET A 48 -2.31 -11.76 -3.52
N ARG A 49 -1.21 -12.48 -3.33
CA ARG A 49 -0.65 -12.69 -1.98
C ARG A 49 -0.02 -11.38 -1.50
N VAL A 50 -0.04 -11.13 -0.19
CA VAL A 50 0.58 -9.93 0.41
C VAL A 50 2.06 -9.78 0.04
N THR A 51 2.80 -10.88 -0.08
CA THR A 51 4.20 -10.86 -0.50
C THR A 51 4.36 -10.36 -1.94
N GLN A 52 3.47 -10.78 -2.86
CA GLN A 52 3.47 -10.37 -4.26
C GLN A 52 3.12 -8.89 -4.41
N LEU A 53 2.17 -8.39 -3.60
CA LEU A 53 1.86 -6.97 -3.55
C LEU A 53 3.10 -6.16 -3.13
N ILE A 54 3.77 -6.58 -2.05
CA ILE A 54 4.93 -5.86 -1.51
C ILE A 54 6.11 -5.89 -2.47
N GLU A 55 6.39 -7.03 -3.10
CA GLU A 55 7.42 -7.16 -4.14
C GLU A 55 7.13 -6.20 -5.31
N ARG A 56 5.90 -6.19 -5.84
CA ARG A 56 5.51 -5.26 -6.91
C ARG A 56 5.64 -3.80 -6.50
N LEU A 57 5.19 -3.44 -5.30
CA LEU A 57 5.32 -2.07 -4.80
C LEU A 57 6.78 -1.65 -4.65
N TYR A 58 7.66 -2.57 -4.26
CA TYR A 58 9.09 -2.31 -4.19
C TYR A 58 9.67 -2.04 -5.58
N ASP A 59 9.42 -2.92 -6.54
CA ASP A 59 9.94 -2.81 -7.91
C ASP A 59 9.46 -1.50 -8.58
N GLU A 60 8.15 -1.20 -8.48
CA GLU A 60 7.56 0.04 -9.01
C GLU A 60 8.14 1.30 -8.33
N LEU A 61 8.39 1.26 -7.02
CA LEU A 61 8.97 2.39 -6.30
C LEU A 61 10.41 2.64 -6.73
N VAL A 62 11.21 1.59 -6.90
CA VAL A 62 12.58 1.69 -7.44
C VAL A 62 12.56 2.25 -8.86
N GLU A 63 11.67 1.78 -9.73
CA GLU A 63 11.53 2.32 -11.09
C GLU A 63 11.10 3.79 -11.10
N TYR A 64 10.21 4.19 -10.18
CA TYR A 64 9.66 5.53 -10.11
C TYR A 64 10.61 6.56 -9.46
N ARG A 65 11.29 6.17 -8.38
CA ARG A 65 12.16 7.07 -7.57
C ARG A 65 13.66 6.84 -7.77
N GLY A 66 14.06 5.76 -8.43
CA GLY A 66 15.45 5.31 -8.55
C GLY A 66 15.91 4.42 -7.39
N GLU A 67 15.22 4.49 -6.24
CA GLU A 67 15.47 3.66 -5.07
C GLU A 67 14.19 3.48 -4.23
N ALA A 68 14.19 2.49 -3.33
CA ALA A 68 13.12 2.27 -2.36
C ALA A 68 13.57 2.64 -0.94
N ALA A 69 14.10 3.85 -0.76
CA ALA A 69 14.44 4.36 0.57
C ALA A 69 13.20 4.44 1.47
N ASN A 70 13.36 4.16 2.77
CA ASN A 70 12.28 4.18 3.76
C ASN A 70 11.08 3.26 3.44
N PHE A 71 11.34 2.11 2.80
CA PHE A 71 10.29 1.23 2.30
C PHE A 71 9.26 0.78 3.35
N THR A 72 9.69 0.45 4.57
CA THR A 72 8.76 0.10 5.66
C THR A 72 7.83 1.26 6.03
N SER A 73 8.34 2.50 6.05
CA SER A 73 7.51 3.70 6.26
C SER A 73 6.57 3.94 5.09
N PHE A 74 7.04 3.73 3.86
CA PHE A 74 6.21 3.79 2.66
C PHE A 74 5.01 2.83 2.73
N LEU A 75 5.20 1.59 3.20
CA LEU A 75 4.10 0.63 3.39
C LEU A 75 3.07 1.12 4.41
N ARG A 76 3.50 1.70 5.54
CA ARG A 76 2.57 2.32 6.51
C ARG A 76 1.73 3.44 5.87
N VAL A 77 2.39 4.29 5.08
CA VAL A 77 1.72 5.38 4.34
C VAL A 77 0.76 4.84 3.28
N CYS A 78 1.08 3.72 2.62
CA CYS A 78 0.15 3.06 1.69
C CYS A 78 -1.15 2.66 2.39
N CYS A 79 -1.07 2.02 3.55
CA CYS A 79 -2.25 1.64 4.33
C CYS A 79 -3.06 2.85 4.77
N LEU A 80 -2.42 3.91 5.26
CA LEU A 80 -3.12 5.13 5.68
C LEU A 80 -3.80 5.82 4.49
N ARG A 81 -3.11 5.95 3.36
CA ARG A 81 -3.68 6.54 2.13
C ARG A 81 -4.86 5.71 1.62
N TYR A 82 -4.76 4.39 1.66
CA TYR A 82 -5.87 3.50 1.30
C TYR A 82 -7.13 3.79 2.13
N GLN A 83 -6.99 3.85 3.46
CA GLN A 83 -8.11 4.13 4.37
C GLN A 83 -8.67 5.55 4.19
N LEU A 84 -7.81 6.55 3.98
CA LEU A 84 -8.25 7.93 3.70
C LEU A 84 -9.00 8.05 2.37
N LEU A 85 -8.50 7.41 1.31
CA LEU A 85 -9.15 7.42 0.00
C LEU A 85 -10.49 6.67 0.03
N GLN A 86 -10.66 5.66 0.90
CA GLN A 86 -11.97 5.06 1.15
C GLN A 86 -12.91 6.01 1.89
N ALA A 87 -12.42 6.68 2.94
CA ALA A 87 -13.21 7.64 3.70
C ALA A 87 -13.68 8.83 2.85
N GLU A 88 -12.88 9.23 1.84
CA GLU A 88 -13.24 10.25 0.85
C GLU A 88 -14.11 9.73 -0.31
N GLY A 89 -14.44 8.43 -0.34
CA GLY A 89 -15.24 7.82 -1.41
C GLY A 89 -14.52 7.67 -2.76
N ARG A 90 -13.21 7.88 -2.79
CA ARG A 90 -12.36 7.76 -4.00
C ARG A 90 -12.00 6.32 -4.30
N ILE A 91 -11.86 5.48 -3.27
CA ILE A 91 -11.76 4.03 -3.37
C ILE A 91 -13.04 3.43 -2.77
N PRO A 92 -13.74 2.50 -3.45
CA PRO A 92 -14.90 1.84 -2.85
C PRO A 92 -14.52 1.03 -1.61
N ALA A 93 -15.30 1.19 -0.52
CA ALA A 93 -15.13 0.40 0.70
C ALA A 93 -15.45 -1.10 0.52
N ASP A 94 -16.09 -1.46 -0.59
CA ASP A 94 -16.32 -2.86 -0.96
C ASP A 94 -15.01 -3.56 -1.36
N ALA A 95 -14.55 -4.50 -0.53
CA ALA A 95 -13.36 -5.30 -0.75
C ALA A 95 -13.49 -6.30 -1.93
N ALA A 96 -14.67 -6.48 -2.52
CA ALA A 96 -14.83 -7.26 -3.76
C ALA A 96 -14.39 -6.47 -5.01
N VAL A 97 -14.29 -5.13 -4.93
CA VAL A 97 -13.89 -4.29 -6.06
C VAL A 97 -12.36 -4.24 -6.16
N PRO A 98 -11.75 -4.74 -7.26
CA PRO A 98 -10.30 -4.68 -7.44
C PRO A 98 -9.78 -3.25 -7.50
N ILE A 99 -8.62 -2.97 -6.89
CA ILE A 99 -8.01 -1.64 -6.98
C ILE A 99 -7.54 -1.37 -8.41
N ARG A 100 -7.08 -2.42 -9.11
CA ARG A 100 -6.70 -2.31 -10.53
C ARG A 100 -7.82 -1.91 -11.48
N SER A 101 -9.10 -2.04 -11.09
CA SER A 101 -10.22 -1.63 -11.95
C SER A 101 -10.56 -0.14 -11.83
N LEU A 102 -9.95 0.57 -10.88
CA LEU A 102 -10.20 1.99 -10.66
C LEU A 102 -9.45 2.86 -11.68
N ASN A 103 -10.04 4.01 -12.02
CA ASN A 103 -9.33 5.04 -12.77
C ASN A 103 -8.41 5.82 -11.82
N ALA A 104 -7.12 5.48 -11.80
CA ALA A 104 -6.13 6.12 -10.93
C ALA A 104 -6.09 7.65 -11.06
N LYS A 105 -6.31 8.21 -12.26
CA LYS A 105 -6.35 9.67 -12.45
C LYS A 105 -7.51 10.30 -11.67
N ALA A 106 -8.70 9.71 -11.75
CA ALA A 106 -9.87 10.17 -11.02
C ALA A 106 -9.70 10.01 -9.49
N VAL A 107 -9.11 8.90 -9.05
CA VAL A 107 -8.80 8.67 -7.63
C VAL A 107 -7.91 9.78 -7.07
N LEU A 108 -6.89 10.20 -7.82
CA LEU A 108 -5.89 11.17 -7.38
C LEU A 108 -6.28 12.64 -7.62
N GLU A 109 -7.32 12.89 -8.44
CA GLU A 109 -7.70 14.24 -8.85
C GLU A 109 -8.10 15.13 -7.67
N GLY A 110 -7.49 16.31 -7.58
CA GLY A 110 -7.78 17.29 -6.52
C GLY A 110 -7.22 16.93 -5.14
N LEU A 111 -6.40 15.89 -5.01
CA LEU A 111 -5.70 15.61 -3.75
C LEU A 111 -4.66 16.72 -3.44
N PRO A 112 -4.41 17.03 -2.16
CA PRO A 112 -3.40 18.01 -1.78
C PRO A 112 -1.99 17.50 -2.14
N PRO A 113 -1.01 18.40 -2.40
CA PRO A 113 0.36 18.01 -2.76
C PRO A 113 1.09 17.14 -1.73
N ALA A 114 0.64 17.16 -0.47
CA ALA A 114 1.19 16.29 0.59
C ALA A 114 0.79 14.81 0.43
N MET A 115 -0.27 14.51 -0.35
CA MET A 115 -0.89 13.18 -0.45
C MET A 115 -0.60 12.45 -1.76
N TYR A 116 -0.06 13.14 -2.77
CA TYR A 116 0.31 12.54 -4.04
C TYR A 116 1.40 13.35 -4.76
N ASP A 117 2.16 12.65 -5.59
CA ASP A 117 3.10 13.26 -6.52
C ASP A 117 2.41 13.45 -7.89
N PRO A 118 2.40 14.66 -8.47
CA PRO A 118 1.80 14.91 -9.77
C PRO A 118 2.53 14.26 -10.95
N GLN A 119 3.77 13.80 -10.76
CA GLN A 119 4.48 13.10 -11.82
C GLN A 119 3.81 11.73 -12.09
N PRO A 120 3.37 11.46 -13.33
CA PRO A 120 2.75 10.17 -13.65
C PRO A 120 3.79 9.04 -13.64
N LEU A 121 3.33 7.82 -13.34
CA LEU A 121 4.14 6.62 -13.55
C LEU A 121 4.59 6.53 -15.01
N ARG A 122 5.83 6.12 -15.23
CA ARG A 122 6.34 5.87 -16.59
C ARG A 122 5.56 4.73 -17.21
N ALA A 123 5.14 4.89 -18.47
CA ALA A 123 4.46 3.83 -19.20
C ALA A 123 5.38 2.60 -19.31
N LYS A 124 4.95 1.46 -18.76
CA LYS A 124 5.65 0.19 -18.95
C LYS A 124 5.49 -0.25 -20.40
N ARG A 125 6.59 -0.64 -21.06
CA ARG A 125 6.51 -1.33 -22.36
C ARG A 125 5.69 -2.61 -22.14
N PRO A 126 4.74 -2.95 -23.04
CA PRO A 126 3.99 -4.18 -22.89
C PRO A 126 4.96 -5.36 -22.86
N VAL A 127 4.81 -6.23 -21.86
CA VAL A 127 5.52 -7.51 -21.81
C VAL A 127 5.00 -8.30 -23.01
N ALA A 128 5.89 -8.61 -23.96
CA ALA A 128 5.54 -9.48 -25.08
C ALA A 128 5.05 -10.83 -24.51
N ALA A 129 3.88 -11.26 -24.97
CA ALA A 129 3.23 -12.51 -24.57
C ALA A 129 4.04 -13.74 -24.97
#